data_AF-A0A1S4DI51-F1
#
_entry.id   AF-A0A1S4DI51-F1
#
_cell.length_a   1.000
_cell.length_b   1.000
_cell.length_c   1.000
_cell.angle_alpha   90.00
_cell.angle_beta   90.00
_cell.angle_gamma   90.00
#
_symmetry.space_group_name_H-M   'P 1'
#
loop_
_entity.id
_entity.type
_entity.pdbx_description
1 polymer ?
#
loop_
_entity_poly.entity_id
_entity_poly.type
_entity_poly.pdbx_seq_one_letter_code
_entity_poly.pdbx_strand_id
1 'polypeptide(L)'
;MIRYVVFLVLLSIWASVEGRSINRFLTEESTGTKWAVLVAGSNGWWNYRHQADVCHAYQLLKKGGLKDENIIVFMYDDIANNSENPRPGVLINNPHGQDVYQGVPKDYVGEDVNADNFFNVILANKSGITRGSGKILDSGPNDNIFIYYTDHGGPGIVSMPTGIVYANDLINVLEKKHASGTYSKMVFYLEACESGSMFDGLLPEGLNIYVTTASKPDENSWGTYCGLGRGACLVECPPPEFDGVCLGDLYSVAWMEDSDVQDRQTSTLDNQYDRIACRTAANLTYGSHVMQYGDMELSVDALFQYMGSVSTSHSQAPSPMAAAPSPMDAASFLTSSENVNQRDTELFYLTSKYQGAPEGTNEEFAADRKLNEVVAQRSQVDNNVKRLGELLFGVEKGNEVLQSVRPAGQPLVDDWDCLKSYVKTFEAHCGKLTAYGKKHVRGIANICNAGIESEEMVDATAQACSDPDISQSVIYSKSAKRLWDKLNQRYGQANGAKMYEVQKDLSTIFQGSSDVGSYFTRVKRLQDEMESLDADSFCVCECKCGGKHKMIKRMENQKLMQFLMGLNEVFNNARGNILMMQPLPEVGKAHSLVVQD
;
A
#
# COMPACT_ATOMS: atom_id res chain seq x y z
N MET A 1 32.76 54.15 -16.18
CA MET A 1 31.48 54.87 -16.22
C MET A 1 30.84 54.89 -17.62
N ILE A 2 31.57 55.27 -18.69
CA ILE A 2 31.01 55.36 -20.06
C ILE A 2 30.57 53.99 -20.63
N ARG A 3 31.23 52.88 -20.30
CA ARG A 3 30.84 51.53 -20.74
C ARG A 3 29.53 50.99 -20.12
N TYR A 4 29.20 51.43 -18.90
CA TYR A 4 27.96 51.02 -18.22
C TYR A 4 26.74 51.77 -18.75
N VAL A 5 26.93 53.03 -19.15
CA VAL A 5 25.85 53.86 -19.72
C VAL A 5 25.50 53.38 -21.13
N VAL A 6 26.48 52.94 -21.93
CA VAL A 6 26.20 52.38 -23.27
C VAL A 6 25.43 51.06 -23.21
N PHE A 7 25.71 50.21 -22.22
CA PHE A 7 24.99 48.93 -22.05
C PHE A 7 23.53 49.13 -21.61
N LEU A 8 23.28 50.09 -20.72
CA LEU A 8 21.92 50.45 -20.28
C LEU A 8 21.11 51.14 -21.39
N VAL A 9 21.76 51.97 -22.22
CA VAL A 9 21.11 52.61 -23.36
C VAL A 9 20.77 51.57 -24.44
N LEU A 10 21.64 50.58 -24.70
CA LEU A 10 21.34 49.50 -25.64
C LEU A 10 20.20 48.58 -25.16
N LEU A 11 20.12 48.28 -23.86
CA LEU A 11 18.98 47.55 -23.25
C LEU A 11 17.67 48.33 -23.37
N SER A 12 17.69 49.66 -23.17
CA SER A 12 16.51 50.49 -23.33
C SER A 12 16.06 50.63 -24.79
N ILE A 13 16.98 50.61 -25.76
CA ILE A 13 16.67 50.65 -27.20
C ILE A 13 16.16 49.28 -27.67
N TRP A 14 16.70 48.16 -27.16
CA TRP A 14 16.15 46.82 -27.43
C TRP A 14 14.72 46.68 -26.86
N ALA A 15 14.48 47.17 -25.64
CA ALA A 15 13.15 47.21 -25.04
C ALA A 15 12.16 48.14 -25.76
N SER A 16 12.65 49.08 -26.59
CA SER A 16 11.81 50.05 -27.31
C SER A 16 11.52 49.66 -28.77
N VAL A 17 12.27 48.72 -29.35
CA VAL A 17 12.12 48.30 -30.77
C VAL A 17 11.20 47.08 -30.91
N GLU A 18 11.04 46.28 -29.87
CA GLU A 18 9.99 45.26 -29.79
C GLU A 18 9.03 45.58 -28.66
N GLY A 19 7.99 46.37 -28.96
CA GLY A 19 6.86 46.63 -28.08
C GLY A 19 6.00 45.39 -27.81
N ARG A 20 6.60 44.30 -27.32
CA ARG A 20 5.90 43.18 -26.69
C ARG A 20 6.04 43.34 -25.18
N SER A 21 4.94 43.76 -24.57
CA SER A 21 4.74 43.74 -23.12
C SER A 21 5.26 42.43 -22.51
N ILE A 22 6.08 42.52 -21.46
CA ILE A 22 6.56 41.38 -20.65
C ILE A 22 5.36 40.59 -20.10
N ASN A 23 4.21 41.24 -19.85
CA ASN A 23 2.97 40.56 -19.46
C ASN A 23 2.45 39.60 -20.52
N ARG A 24 2.81 39.75 -21.80
CA ARG A 24 2.34 38.88 -22.88
C ARG A 24 3.22 37.64 -23.07
N PHE A 25 4.43 37.62 -22.50
CA PHE A 25 5.28 36.43 -22.44
C PHE A 25 4.89 35.48 -21.30
N LEU A 26 4.25 36.00 -20.24
CA LEU A 26 3.78 35.22 -19.09
C LEU A 26 2.33 34.73 -19.24
N THR A 27 1.65 35.09 -20.33
CA THR A 27 0.24 34.74 -20.59
C THR A 27 0.04 34.19 -22.01
N GLU A 28 0.98 33.42 -22.55
CA GLU A 28 0.55 32.48 -23.58
C GLU A 28 -0.35 31.46 -22.88
N GLU A 29 -1.67 31.54 -23.14
CA GLU A 29 -2.57 30.42 -22.90
C GLU A 29 -1.87 29.19 -23.48
N SER A 30 -1.38 28.29 -22.64
CA SER A 30 -0.89 27.01 -23.13
C SER A 30 -2.09 26.34 -23.79
N THR A 31 -2.12 26.31 -25.12
CA THR A 31 -3.21 25.68 -25.89
C THR A 31 -3.22 24.15 -25.75
N GLY A 32 -2.30 23.59 -24.96
CA GLY A 32 -2.21 22.18 -24.64
C GLY A 32 -3.28 21.72 -23.66
N THR A 33 -3.50 20.42 -23.67
CA THR A 33 -4.43 19.73 -22.79
C THR A 33 -3.84 19.61 -21.39
N LYS A 34 -4.69 19.71 -20.37
CA LYS A 34 -4.34 19.46 -18.97
C LYS A 34 -4.69 18.02 -18.65
N TRP A 35 -3.71 17.26 -18.21
CA TRP A 35 -3.86 15.86 -17.83
C TRP A 35 -3.61 15.68 -16.34
N ALA A 36 -4.26 14.68 -15.75
CA ALA A 36 -3.99 14.29 -14.38
C ALA A 36 -3.92 12.78 -14.18
N VAL A 37 -3.04 12.36 -13.28
CA VAL A 37 -2.96 10.98 -12.78
C VAL A 37 -3.09 11.03 -11.27
N LEU A 38 -4.15 10.43 -10.73
CA LEU A 38 -4.48 10.45 -9.29
C LEU A 38 -4.35 9.04 -8.73
N VAL A 39 -3.58 8.86 -7.66
CA VAL A 39 -3.24 7.53 -7.13
C VAL A 39 -3.43 7.46 -5.62
N ALA A 40 -4.26 6.51 -5.19
CA ALA A 40 -4.36 6.05 -3.81
C ALA A 40 -3.67 4.69 -3.70
N GLY A 41 -2.54 4.65 -3.00
CA GLY A 41 -1.66 3.48 -2.94
C GLY A 41 -2.05 2.39 -1.92
N SER A 42 -3.21 2.51 -1.27
CA SER A 42 -3.68 1.53 -0.28
C SER A 42 -5.17 1.23 -0.35
N ASN A 43 -5.52 0.20 0.42
CA ASN A 43 -6.84 -0.35 0.63
C ASN A 43 -7.09 -0.58 2.13
N GLY A 44 -8.29 -1.04 2.45
CA GLY A 44 -8.73 -1.30 3.82
C GLY A 44 -9.34 -0.07 4.49
N TRP A 45 -10.35 -0.30 5.34
CA TRP A 45 -11.15 0.76 5.94
C TRP A 45 -10.33 1.78 6.76
N TRP A 46 -9.30 1.34 7.47
CA TRP A 46 -8.42 2.25 8.23
C TRP A 46 -7.56 3.16 7.35
N ASN A 47 -7.51 2.92 6.03
CA ASN A 47 -6.85 3.76 5.02
C ASN A 47 -7.84 4.61 4.21
N TYR A 48 -9.07 4.79 4.71
CA TYR A 48 -10.12 5.64 4.11
C TYR A 48 -9.59 6.93 3.47
N ARG A 49 -8.76 7.67 4.21
CA ARG A 49 -8.18 8.96 3.85
C ARG A 49 -7.52 9.02 2.48
N HIS A 50 -6.74 8.01 2.08
CA HIS A 50 -5.99 8.07 0.82
C HIS A 50 -6.93 8.02 -0.40
N GLN A 51 -8.01 7.23 -0.33
CA GLN A 51 -9.02 7.20 -1.40
C GLN A 51 -9.93 8.44 -1.35
N ALA A 52 -10.24 8.96 -0.15
CA ALA A 52 -10.98 10.21 0.01
C ALA A 52 -10.21 11.40 -0.57
N ASP A 53 -8.89 11.45 -0.34
CA ASP A 53 -7.97 12.44 -0.90
C ASP A 53 -7.98 12.41 -2.44
N VAL A 54 -7.84 11.23 -3.06
CA VAL A 54 -7.92 11.08 -4.52
C VAL A 54 -9.28 11.52 -5.06
N CYS A 55 -10.36 11.14 -4.38
CA CYS A 55 -11.70 11.55 -4.76
C CYS A 55 -11.85 13.08 -4.70
N HIS A 56 -11.35 13.72 -3.65
CA HIS A 56 -11.38 15.18 -3.51
C HIS A 56 -10.54 15.87 -4.61
N ALA A 57 -9.32 15.39 -4.86
CA ALA A 57 -8.49 15.88 -5.95
C ALA A 57 -9.19 15.77 -7.31
N TYR A 58 -9.90 14.66 -7.58
CA TYR A 58 -10.70 14.52 -8.79
C TYR A 58 -11.80 15.59 -8.89
N GLN A 59 -12.58 15.81 -7.82
CA GLN A 59 -13.63 16.84 -7.82
C GLN A 59 -13.06 18.24 -8.08
N LEU A 60 -11.91 18.55 -7.48
CA LEU A 60 -11.21 19.82 -7.62
C LEU A 60 -10.79 20.09 -9.07
N LEU A 61 -10.22 19.08 -9.73
CA LEU A 61 -9.79 19.13 -11.13
C LEU A 61 -10.99 19.20 -12.08
N LYS A 62 -12.04 18.41 -11.80
CA LYS A 62 -13.28 18.40 -12.58
C LYS A 62 -13.97 19.75 -12.55
N LYS A 63 -14.09 20.37 -11.37
CA LYS A 63 -14.59 21.76 -11.20
C LYS A 63 -13.70 22.79 -11.90
N GLY A 64 -12.40 22.52 -12.00
CA GLY A 64 -11.44 23.32 -12.75
C GLY A 64 -11.57 23.24 -14.27
N GLY A 65 -12.43 22.36 -14.79
CA GLY A 65 -12.69 22.18 -16.22
C GLY A 65 -11.88 21.06 -16.89
N LEU A 66 -11.12 20.27 -16.13
CA LEU A 66 -10.49 19.06 -16.67
C LEU A 66 -11.58 18.03 -17.04
N LYS A 67 -11.33 17.29 -18.11
CA LYS A 67 -12.26 16.27 -18.62
C LYS A 67 -11.91 14.89 -18.10
N ASP A 68 -12.89 14.01 -17.98
CA ASP A 68 -12.70 12.65 -17.45
C ASP A 68 -11.78 11.80 -18.33
N GLU A 69 -11.78 12.06 -19.65
CA GLU A 69 -10.85 11.45 -20.60
C GLU A 69 -9.38 11.76 -20.28
N ASN A 70 -9.11 12.85 -19.57
CA ASN A 70 -7.77 13.34 -19.24
C ASN A 70 -7.40 13.18 -17.77
N ILE A 71 -8.29 12.64 -16.94
CA ILE A 71 -8.02 12.33 -15.53
C ILE A 71 -8.03 10.81 -15.39
N ILE A 72 -6.86 10.23 -15.08
CA ILE A 72 -6.67 8.80 -14.85
C ILE A 72 -6.69 8.56 -13.33
N VAL A 73 -7.57 7.67 -12.86
CA VAL A 73 -7.72 7.40 -11.42
C VAL A 73 -7.34 5.98 -11.04
N PHE A 74 -6.43 5.87 -10.08
CA PHE A 74 -6.04 4.65 -9.39
C PHE A 74 -6.56 4.72 -7.95
N MET A 75 -7.51 3.87 -7.60
CA MET A 75 -7.96 3.70 -6.22
C MET A 75 -8.53 2.30 -6.04
N TYR A 76 -8.26 1.65 -4.92
CA TYR A 76 -8.64 0.24 -4.77
C TYR A 76 -10.17 0.02 -4.77
N ASP A 77 -10.95 1.06 -4.44
CA ASP A 77 -12.41 1.11 -4.53
C ASP A 77 -13.17 0.23 -3.52
N ASP A 78 -12.59 0.04 -2.34
CA ASP A 78 -13.14 -0.78 -1.25
C ASP A 78 -13.68 0.03 -0.05
N ILE A 79 -13.78 1.35 -0.20
CA ILE A 79 -14.19 2.27 0.87
C ILE A 79 -15.67 2.65 0.78
N ALA A 80 -16.15 3.05 -0.39
CA ALA A 80 -17.50 3.59 -0.54
C ALA A 80 -18.59 2.59 -0.13
N ASN A 81 -18.44 1.34 -0.53
CA ASN A 81 -19.37 0.25 -0.22
C ASN A 81 -18.83 -0.68 0.87
N ASN A 82 -17.86 -0.23 1.66
CA ASN A 82 -17.36 -1.00 2.80
C ASN A 82 -18.49 -1.24 3.82
N SER A 83 -18.53 -2.41 4.45
CA SER A 83 -19.51 -2.71 5.49
C SER A 83 -19.38 -1.81 6.73
N GLU A 84 -18.19 -1.25 6.94
CA GLU A 84 -17.90 -0.31 8.02
C GLU A 84 -18.29 1.13 7.67
N ASN A 85 -18.66 1.42 6.41
CA ASN A 85 -19.00 2.77 5.99
C ASN A 85 -20.39 3.17 6.50
N PRO A 86 -20.49 4.17 7.40
CA PRO A 86 -21.79 4.62 7.92
C PRO A 86 -22.66 5.30 6.86
N ARG A 87 -22.06 5.73 5.74
CA ARG A 87 -22.72 6.38 4.61
C ARG A 87 -22.38 5.62 3.31
N PRO A 88 -23.02 4.47 3.03
CA PRO A 88 -22.70 3.67 1.85
C PRO A 88 -22.79 4.48 0.55
N GLY A 89 -21.79 4.35 -0.31
CA GLY A 89 -21.65 5.09 -1.56
C GLY A 89 -21.10 6.51 -1.43
N VAL A 90 -20.72 6.95 -0.22
CA VAL A 90 -20.24 8.32 0.05
C VAL A 90 -18.84 8.30 0.66
N LEU A 91 -17.95 9.15 0.16
CA LEU A 91 -16.69 9.52 0.83
C LEU A 91 -16.67 11.02 1.12
N ILE A 92 -16.14 11.42 2.27
CA ILE A 92 -15.91 12.82 2.65
C ILE A 92 -14.43 13.02 2.97
N ASN A 93 -13.83 14.15 2.60
CA ASN A 93 -12.42 14.44 2.87
C ASN A 93 -12.23 15.65 3.80
N ASN A 94 -13.32 16.14 4.38
CA ASN A 94 -13.37 17.21 5.35
C ASN A 94 -14.55 16.92 6.31
N PRO A 95 -14.45 17.21 7.62
CA PRO A 95 -15.51 16.96 8.60
C PRO A 95 -16.90 17.52 8.23
N HIS A 96 -16.91 18.66 7.53
CA HIS A 96 -18.09 19.35 7.05
C HIS A 96 -18.22 19.30 5.52
N GLY A 97 -17.40 18.47 4.87
CA GLY A 97 -17.35 18.28 3.44
C GLY A 97 -18.56 17.53 2.87
N GLN A 98 -18.78 17.73 1.58
CA GLN A 98 -19.76 16.97 0.80
C GLN A 98 -19.16 15.65 0.29
N ASP A 99 -19.99 14.82 -0.32
CA ASP A 99 -19.52 13.62 -1.01
C ASP A 99 -18.50 13.99 -2.12
N VAL A 100 -17.35 13.34 -2.09
CA VAL A 100 -16.31 13.46 -3.12
C VAL A 100 -16.22 12.24 -4.03
N TYR A 101 -16.92 11.15 -3.71
CA TYR A 101 -16.82 9.88 -4.43
C TYR A 101 -17.64 9.83 -5.73
N GLN A 102 -18.81 10.47 -5.74
CA GLN A 102 -19.70 10.43 -6.89
C GLN A 102 -19.00 10.91 -8.18
N GLY A 103 -19.09 10.10 -9.23
CA GLY A 103 -18.61 10.45 -10.56
C GLY A 103 -17.10 10.28 -10.77
N VAL A 104 -16.35 9.84 -9.75
CA VAL A 104 -14.92 9.51 -9.89
C VAL A 104 -14.76 8.30 -10.83
N PRO A 105 -13.97 8.40 -11.91
CA PRO A 105 -13.70 7.29 -12.83
C PRO A 105 -13.10 6.08 -12.11
N LYS A 106 -13.48 4.88 -12.56
CA LYS A 106 -12.94 3.60 -12.07
C LYS A 106 -11.93 3.05 -13.08
N ASP A 107 -10.85 3.80 -13.32
CA ASP A 107 -9.89 3.41 -14.37
C ASP A 107 -9.08 2.19 -13.94
N TYR A 108 -8.51 2.23 -12.75
CA TYR A 108 -7.76 1.13 -12.17
C TYR A 108 -8.22 0.94 -10.73
N VAL A 109 -8.85 -0.21 -10.46
CA VAL A 109 -9.45 -0.57 -9.15
C VAL A 109 -9.04 -1.97 -8.71
N GLY A 110 -9.13 -2.26 -7.41
CA GLY A 110 -8.67 -3.52 -6.84
C GLY A 110 -7.20 -3.82 -7.18
N GLU A 111 -6.93 -5.05 -7.64
CA GLU A 111 -5.58 -5.51 -8.02
C GLU A 111 -5.00 -4.77 -9.25
N ASP A 112 -5.83 -4.04 -10.01
CA ASP A 112 -5.36 -3.24 -11.14
C ASP A 112 -4.62 -1.97 -10.65
N VAL A 113 -4.72 -1.64 -9.36
CA VAL A 113 -3.88 -0.65 -8.69
C VAL A 113 -2.54 -1.28 -8.34
N ASN A 114 -1.61 -1.19 -9.27
CA ASN A 114 -0.27 -1.76 -9.16
C ASN A 114 0.78 -0.87 -9.85
N ALA A 115 2.04 -1.07 -9.47
CA ALA A 115 3.17 -0.29 -9.98
C ALA A 115 3.35 -0.41 -11.50
N ASP A 116 3.13 -1.59 -12.08
CA ASP A 116 3.28 -1.82 -13.52
C ASP A 116 2.27 -1.00 -14.33
N ASN A 117 1.00 -1.03 -13.94
CA ASN A 117 -0.05 -0.22 -14.57
C ASN A 117 0.24 1.28 -14.40
N PHE A 118 0.69 1.71 -13.21
CA PHE A 118 1.05 3.11 -12.98
C PHE A 118 2.17 3.58 -13.92
N PHE A 119 3.25 2.80 -14.05
CA PHE A 119 4.34 3.11 -14.97
C PHE A 119 3.90 3.08 -16.43
N ASN A 120 3.11 2.09 -16.84
CA ASN A 120 2.59 1.99 -18.19
C ASN A 120 1.63 3.14 -18.53
N VAL A 121 0.83 3.62 -17.56
CA VAL A 121 -0.01 4.81 -17.74
C VAL A 121 0.84 6.04 -18.01
N ILE A 122 1.86 6.32 -17.17
CA ILE A 122 2.72 7.50 -17.35
C ILE A 122 3.41 7.47 -18.72
N LEU A 123 3.90 6.30 -19.13
CA LEU A 123 4.61 6.10 -20.39
C LEU A 123 3.69 5.98 -21.62
N ALA A 124 2.38 6.13 -21.47
CA ALA A 124 1.40 5.91 -22.54
C ALA A 124 1.52 4.51 -23.19
N ASN A 125 2.00 3.50 -22.45
CA ASN A 125 2.20 2.15 -22.95
C ASN A 125 0.92 1.31 -22.82
N LYS A 126 -0.01 1.50 -23.76
CA LYS A 126 -1.28 0.76 -23.76
C LYS A 126 -1.11 -0.76 -23.82
N SER A 127 -0.08 -1.26 -24.51
CA SER A 127 0.17 -2.70 -24.61
C SER A 127 0.65 -3.35 -23.30
N GLY A 128 1.17 -2.54 -22.36
CA GLY A 128 1.55 -3.01 -21.02
C GLY A 128 0.37 -3.11 -20.06
N ILE A 129 -0.77 -2.49 -20.38
CA ILE A 129 -1.98 -2.54 -19.57
C ILE A 129 -2.76 -3.83 -19.86
N THR A 130 -2.82 -4.73 -18.89
CA THR A 130 -3.48 -6.03 -19.05
C THR A 130 -4.93 -6.04 -18.54
N ARG A 131 -5.27 -5.11 -17.63
CA ARG A 131 -6.57 -4.95 -16.96
C ARG A 131 -6.79 -3.47 -16.57
N GLY A 132 -7.99 -3.12 -16.11
CA GLY A 132 -8.45 -1.73 -15.95
C GLY A 132 -9.13 -1.17 -17.21
N SER A 133 -9.48 0.12 -17.19
CA SER A 133 -10.19 0.80 -18.28
C SER A 133 -9.35 0.94 -19.57
N GLY A 134 -8.03 0.81 -19.45
CA GLY A 134 -7.08 1.05 -20.55
C GLY A 134 -6.84 2.52 -20.85
N LYS A 135 -7.33 3.44 -19.99
CA LYS A 135 -7.02 4.86 -20.06
C LYS A 135 -5.56 5.08 -19.67
N ILE A 136 -4.82 5.83 -20.48
CA ILE A 136 -3.38 6.09 -20.32
C ILE A 136 -3.10 7.59 -20.48
N LEU A 137 -1.91 8.03 -20.10
CA LEU A 137 -1.48 9.44 -20.22
C LEU A 137 -1.00 9.74 -21.64
N ASP A 138 -1.94 9.74 -22.60
CA ASP A 138 -1.70 9.98 -24.03
C ASP A 138 -1.58 11.48 -24.35
N SER A 139 -0.62 12.13 -23.69
CA SER A 139 -0.37 13.57 -23.75
C SER A 139 0.51 13.97 -24.93
N GLY A 140 0.36 15.20 -25.41
CA GLY A 140 1.18 15.82 -26.45
C GLY A 140 2.28 16.75 -25.92
N PRO A 141 3.21 17.22 -26.77
CA PRO A 141 4.36 18.06 -26.38
C PRO A 141 3.98 19.40 -25.74
N ASN A 142 2.77 19.90 -25.95
CA ASN A 142 2.31 21.18 -25.40
C ASN A 142 1.46 21.01 -24.13
N ASP A 143 1.21 19.76 -23.72
CA ASP A 143 0.28 19.43 -22.64
C ASP A 143 0.95 19.57 -21.27
N ASN A 144 0.17 19.95 -20.26
CA ASN A 144 0.62 20.01 -18.87
C ASN A 144 0.10 18.79 -18.11
N ILE A 145 0.94 18.20 -17.27
CA ILE A 145 0.61 17.00 -16.50
C ILE A 145 0.61 17.33 -15.01
N PHE A 146 -0.41 16.89 -14.29
CA PHE A 146 -0.46 16.91 -12.82
C PHE A 146 -0.55 15.47 -12.28
N ILE A 147 0.46 15.02 -11.56
CA ILE A 147 0.44 13.73 -10.88
C ILE A 147 0.24 13.98 -9.38
N TYR A 148 -0.74 13.29 -8.80
CA TYR A 148 -0.97 13.31 -7.37
C TYR A 148 -1.03 11.88 -6.83
N TYR A 149 -0.21 11.62 -5.82
CA TYR A 149 -0.07 10.31 -5.19
C TYR A 149 -0.23 10.46 -3.68
N THR A 150 -1.07 9.62 -3.07
CA THR A 150 -1.30 9.58 -1.62
C THR A 150 -1.31 8.13 -1.12
N ASP A 151 -0.38 7.81 -0.21
CA ASP A 151 -0.34 6.53 0.48
C ASP A 151 0.64 6.49 1.69
N HIS A 152 0.79 5.31 2.28
CA HIS A 152 1.97 4.89 3.02
C HIS A 152 3.26 4.92 2.19
N GLY A 153 4.32 5.39 2.84
CA GLY A 153 5.69 5.36 2.30
C GLY A 153 6.70 4.80 3.29
N GLY A 154 7.92 4.69 2.79
CA GLY A 154 9.12 4.48 3.56
C GLY A 154 10.31 5.05 2.80
N PRO A 155 11.51 4.99 3.39
CA PRO A 155 12.71 5.48 2.72
C PRO A 155 12.89 4.81 1.34
N GLY A 156 12.80 5.62 0.27
CA GLY A 156 13.01 5.21 -1.12
C GLY A 156 11.88 4.39 -1.75
N ILE A 157 10.73 4.27 -1.07
CA ILE A 157 9.58 3.48 -1.55
C ILE A 157 8.23 4.12 -1.21
N VAL A 158 7.23 3.90 -2.07
CA VAL A 158 5.81 4.15 -1.77
C VAL A 158 4.97 2.93 -2.13
N SER A 159 3.89 2.67 -1.38
CA SER A 159 3.12 1.42 -1.57
C SER A 159 2.06 1.54 -2.65
N MET A 160 1.83 0.44 -3.33
CA MET A 160 0.58 0.17 -4.03
C MET A 160 -0.16 -0.94 -3.28
N PRO A 161 -1.50 -1.10 -3.46
CA PRO A 161 -2.21 -2.26 -2.92
C PRO A 161 -1.60 -3.57 -3.43
N THR A 162 -1.13 -3.54 -4.67
CA THR A 162 -0.40 -4.65 -5.29
C THR A 162 1.00 -4.18 -5.71
N GLY A 163 2.01 -4.51 -4.90
CA GLY A 163 3.42 -4.20 -5.18
C GLY A 163 3.93 -2.92 -4.49
N ILE A 164 5.12 -2.49 -4.88
CA ILE A 164 5.82 -1.32 -4.30
C ILE A 164 6.42 -0.52 -5.45
N VAL A 165 6.34 0.80 -5.38
CA VAL A 165 7.05 1.71 -6.28
C VAL A 165 8.36 2.11 -5.62
N TYR A 166 9.49 1.71 -6.22
CA TYR A 166 10.83 2.14 -5.80
C TYR A 166 11.17 3.47 -6.46
N ALA A 167 11.88 4.34 -5.72
CA ALA A 167 12.24 5.67 -6.20
C ALA A 167 12.99 5.64 -7.53
N ASN A 168 14.01 4.79 -7.67
CA ASN A 168 14.77 4.70 -8.92
C ASN A 168 13.89 4.31 -10.13
N ASP A 169 12.89 3.44 -9.93
CA ASP A 169 12.02 3.01 -11.02
C ASP A 169 11.08 4.14 -11.44
N LEU A 170 10.55 4.90 -10.46
CA LEU A 170 9.75 6.09 -10.72
C LEU A 170 10.57 7.14 -11.48
N ILE A 171 11.78 7.47 -11.02
CA ILE A 171 12.65 8.45 -11.67
C ILE A 171 12.99 8.01 -13.10
N ASN A 172 13.35 6.75 -13.30
CA ASN A 172 13.58 6.19 -14.65
C ASN A 172 12.34 6.32 -15.56
N VAL A 173 11.13 6.17 -15.01
CA VAL A 173 9.88 6.36 -15.75
C VAL A 173 9.67 7.83 -16.12
N LEU A 174 9.95 8.76 -15.21
CA LEU A 174 9.86 10.19 -15.46
C LEU A 174 10.89 10.66 -16.51
N GLU A 175 12.13 10.18 -16.45
CA GLU A 175 13.14 10.45 -17.47
C GLU A 175 12.74 9.91 -18.85
N LYS A 176 12.18 8.69 -18.91
CA LYS A 176 11.65 8.14 -20.17
C LYS A 176 10.48 8.95 -20.69
N LYS A 177 9.59 9.41 -19.81
CA LYS A 177 8.48 10.29 -20.18
C LYS A 177 9.00 11.62 -20.74
N HIS A 178 10.01 12.22 -20.11
CA HIS A 178 10.68 13.43 -20.61
C HIS A 178 11.31 13.19 -21.98
N ALA A 179 12.10 12.12 -22.13
CA ALA A 179 12.77 11.77 -23.38
C ALA A 179 11.81 11.51 -24.55
N SER A 180 10.56 11.12 -24.26
CA SER A 180 9.53 10.98 -25.29
C SER A 180 9.02 12.32 -25.85
N GLY A 181 9.27 13.45 -25.17
CA GLY A 181 8.82 14.78 -25.58
C GLY A 181 7.30 14.93 -25.59
N THR A 182 6.58 14.20 -24.74
CA THR A 182 5.10 14.13 -24.74
C THR A 182 4.45 14.99 -23.65
N TYR A 183 5.13 16.03 -23.18
CA TYR A 183 4.55 17.07 -22.31
C TYR A 183 5.40 18.34 -22.36
N SER A 184 4.78 19.45 -22.00
CA SER A 184 5.44 20.76 -21.84
C SER A 184 6.03 20.86 -20.45
N LYS A 185 5.18 20.73 -19.42
CA LYS A 185 5.55 20.79 -18.00
C LYS A 185 4.79 19.76 -17.17
N MET A 186 5.41 19.28 -16.09
CA MET A 186 4.81 18.32 -15.18
C MET A 186 4.94 18.78 -13.72
N VAL A 187 3.87 18.63 -12.96
CA VAL A 187 3.85 18.82 -11.51
C VAL A 187 3.53 17.48 -10.83
N PHE A 188 4.29 17.13 -9.79
CA PHE A 188 4.08 15.90 -9.01
C PHE A 188 3.92 16.24 -7.52
N TYR A 189 2.75 15.94 -6.95
CA TYR A 189 2.49 16.04 -5.52
C TYR A 189 2.49 14.65 -4.87
N LEU A 190 3.30 14.46 -3.82
CA LEU A 190 3.42 13.18 -3.13
C LEU A 190 3.12 13.27 -1.63
N GLU A 191 1.99 12.71 -1.21
CA GLU A 191 1.65 12.42 0.19
C GLU A 191 2.13 11.01 0.56
N ALA A 192 3.16 10.95 1.41
CA ALA A 192 3.66 9.73 2.04
C ALA A 192 4.70 10.05 3.12
N CYS A 193 4.91 9.10 4.04
CA CYS A 193 6.08 9.11 4.93
C CYS A 193 7.38 9.02 4.13
N GLU A 194 8.38 9.79 4.56
CA GLU A 194 9.69 9.90 3.93
C GLU A 194 9.61 10.21 2.43
N SER A 195 8.56 10.90 1.98
CA SER A 195 8.28 11.16 0.56
C SER A 195 9.41 11.93 -0.12
N GLY A 196 10.14 12.77 0.60
CA GLY A 196 11.35 13.43 0.09
C GLY A 196 12.41 12.45 -0.43
N SER A 197 12.52 11.26 0.15
CA SER A 197 13.50 10.23 -0.25
C SER A 197 13.20 9.59 -1.62
N MET A 198 12.03 9.87 -2.20
CA MET A 198 11.69 9.44 -3.56
C MET A 198 12.37 10.28 -4.65
N PHE A 199 12.86 11.47 -4.29
CA PHE A 199 13.42 12.44 -5.24
C PHE A 199 14.80 12.98 -4.83
N ASP A 200 15.10 13.02 -3.52
CA ASP A 200 16.35 13.57 -3.01
C ASP A 200 17.58 12.81 -3.54
N GLY A 201 18.48 13.53 -4.21
CA GLY A 201 19.65 12.98 -4.88
C GLY A 201 19.35 12.07 -6.09
N LEU A 202 18.10 12.03 -6.58
CA LEU A 202 17.70 11.19 -7.71
C LEU A 202 17.11 11.97 -8.88
N LEU A 203 16.20 12.92 -8.63
CA LEU A 203 15.53 13.66 -9.69
C LEU A 203 16.47 14.73 -10.28
N PRO A 204 16.88 14.62 -11.56
CA PRO A 204 17.72 15.63 -12.18
C PRO A 204 16.91 16.89 -12.54
N GLU A 205 17.60 18.02 -12.60
CA GLU A 205 17.09 19.26 -13.21
C GLU A 205 17.05 19.14 -14.75
N GLY A 206 16.25 20.00 -15.39
CA GLY A 206 16.08 20.09 -16.84
C GLY A 206 15.02 19.16 -17.42
N LEU A 207 14.19 18.53 -16.59
CA LEU A 207 13.12 17.63 -17.05
C LEU A 207 11.78 18.37 -17.28
N ASN A 208 11.68 19.66 -16.96
CA ASN A 208 10.44 20.40 -16.80
C ASN A 208 9.48 19.71 -15.81
N ILE A 209 10.03 19.22 -14.69
CA ILE A 209 9.27 18.55 -13.63
C ILE A 209 9.47 19.30 -12.32
N TYR A 210 8.37 19.76 -11.72
CA TYR A 210 8.33 20.33 -10.38
C TYR A 210 7.65 19.37 -9.41
N VAL A 211 8.29 19.10 -8.28
CA VAL A 211 7.79 18.13 -7.30
C VAL A 211 7.64 18.78 -5.94
N THR A 212 6.55 18.45 -5.23
CA THR A 212 6.42 18.71 -3.79
C THR A 212 6.07 17.45 -3.02
N THR A 213 6.65 17.29 -1.84
CA THR A 213 6.47 16.11 -0.99
C THR A 213 5.97 16.50 0.40
N ALA A 214 5.12 15.66 1.00
CA ALA A 214 4.54 15.90 2.32
C ALA A 214 5.57 15.94 3.45
N SER A 215 6.72 15.29 3.29
CA SER A 215 7.75 15.18 4.33
C SER A 215 9.18 15.20 3.76
N LYS A 216 10.15 15.45 4.65
CA LYS A 216 11.58 15.23 4.41
C LYS A 216 11.92 13.76 4.16
N PRO A 217 13.11 13.45 3.61
CA PRO A 217 13.55 12.07 3.42
C PRO A 217 13.58 11.21 4.68
N ASP A 218 13.58 11.79 5.89
CA ASP A 218 13.71 11.12 7.19
C ASP A 218 12.58 11.43 8.18
N GLU A 219 11.46 11.94 7.69
CA GLU A 219 10.32 12.35 8.50
C GLU A 219 9.03 11.62 8.07
N ASN A 220 8.09 11.41 8.99
CA ASN A 220 6.78 10.84 8.65
C ASN A 220 5.86 11.92 8.07
N SER A 221 4.82 11.50 7.37
CA SER A 221 3.65 12.34 7.13
C SER A 221 2.51 11.99 8.10
N TRP A 222 1.36 12.65 7.95
CA TRP A 222 0.34 12.70 8.99
C TRP A 222 -1.08 12.62 8.43
N GLY A 223 -1.88 11.70 8.96
CA GLY A 223 -3.33 11.67 8.76
C GLY A 223 -4.00 12.75 9.61
N THR A 224 -5.02 13.41 9.07
CA THR A 224 -5.75 14.49 9.74
C THR A 224 -7.26 14.24 9.71
N TYR A 225 -8.02 15.12 10.36
CA TYR A 225 -9.47 14.93 10.57
C TYR A 225 -9.78 13.55 11.18
N CYS A 226 -8.95 13.18 12.17
CA CYS A 226 -9.10 11.98 12.97
C CYS A 226 -9.85 12.34 14.27
N GLY A 227 -10.70 11.45 14.75
CA GLY A 227 -11.40 11.64 16.02
C GLY A 227 -11.52 10.34 16.79
N LEU A 228 -11.37 10.44 18.12
CA LEU A 228 -11.90 9.48 19.07
C LEU A 228 -13.11 10.19 19.70
N GLY A 229 -14.33 9.69 19.49
CA GLY A 229 -15.59 10.33 19.90
C GLY A 229 -15.78 10.62 21.40
N ARG A 230 -14.71 10.58 22.21
CA ARG A 230 -14.67 10.80 23.66
C ARG A 230 -13.59 11.81 24.12
N GLY A 231 -12.85 12.45 23.22
CA GLY A 231 -11.81 13.45 23.54
C GLY A 231 -12.02 14.82 22.87
N ALA A 232 -11.33 15.85 23.34
CA ALA A 232 -11.32 17.17 22.70
C ALA A 232 -10.50 17.11 21.40
N CYS A 233 -11.15 17.08 20.23
CA CYS A 233 -10.43 17.33 18.98
C CYS A 233 -9.96 18.78 18.97
N LEU A 234 -8.67 19.00 18.74
CA LEU A 234 -8.06 20.32 18.86
C LEU A 234 -8.24 21.22 17.61
N VAL A 235 -8.89 20.72 16.54
CA VAL A 235 -9.36 21.52 15.38
C VAL A 235 -10.82 21.21 15.04
N GLU A 236 -11.11 20.14 14.28
CA GLU A 236 -12.46 19.66 13.96
C GLU A 236 -12.48 18.14 13.95
N CYS A 237 -13.40 17.52 14.70
CA CYS A 237 -13.58 16.07 14.69
C CYS A 237 -14.28 15.64 13.40
N PRO A 238 -13.96 14.46 12.84
CA PRO A 238 -14.86 13.83 11.87
C PRO A 238 -16.26 13.67 12.46
N PRO A 239 -17.33 13.56 11.63
CA PRO A 239 -18.66 13.25 12.12
C PRO A 239 -18.61 11.99 13.01
N PRO A 240 -19.36 11.94 14.13
CA PRO A 240 -19.24 10.87 15.12
C PRO A 240 -19.38 9.45 14.56
N GLU A 241 -20.08 9.28 13.44
CA GLU A 241 -20.21 7.98 12.77
C GLU A 241 -18.92 7.47 12.08
N PHE A 242 -17.91 8.33 11.88
CA PHE A 242 -16.58 7.99 11.35
C PHE A 242 -15.51 7.83 12.44
N ASP A 243 -15.93 7.60 13.69
CA ASP A 243 -15.03 7.44 14.83
C ASP A 243 -13.93 6.39 14.58
N GLY A 244 -12.70 6.71 14.98
CA GLY A 244 -11.53 5.83 14.79
C GLY A 244 -10.93 5.83 13.39
N VAL A 245 -11.40 6.66 12.47
CA VAL A 245 -10.85 6.79 11.11
C VAL A 245 -10.50 8.25 10.83
N CYS A 246 -9.41 8.47 10.10
CA CYS A 246 -9.02 9.78 9.60
C CYS A 246 -9.67 10.01 8.22
N LEU A 247 -10.21 11.20 7.97
CA LEU A 247 -10.91 11.51 6.70
C LEU A 247 -9.98 11.99 5.57
N GLY A 248 -8.78 12.46 5.90
CA GLY A 248 -7.81 12.95 4.93
C GLY A 248 -6.39 12.95 5.49
N ASP A 249 -5.44 13.38 4.68
CA ASP A 249 -4.03 13.52 5.07
C ASP A 249 -3.60 14.99 5.11
N LEU A 250 -2.75 15.37 6.08
CA LEU A 250 -2.49 16.77 6.43
C LEU A 250 -1.97 17.58 5.26
N TYR A 251 -0.98 17.06 4.52
CA TYR A 251 -0.45 17.77 3.34
C TYR A 251 -1.48 17.77 2.22
N SER A 252 -2.19 16.66 2.02
CA SER A 252 -3.24 16.51 1.01
C SER A 252 -4.35 17.54 1.17
N VAL A 253 -5.00 17.57 2.34
CA VAL A 253 -6.08 18.52 2.60
C VAL A 253 -5.58 19.95 2.60
N ALA A 254 -4.31 20.18 2.97
CA ALA A 254 -3.71 21.52 2.91
C ALA A 254 -3.70 22.08 1.48
N TRP A 255 -3.22 21.33 0.49
CA TRP A 255 -3.17 21.84 -0.89
C TRP A 255 -4.53 21.82 -1.58
N MET A 256 -5.40 20.84 -1.25
CA MET A 256 -6.74 20.75 -1.85
C MET A 256 -7.65 21.86 -1.35
N GLU A 257 -7.73 22.09 -0.05
CA GLU A 257 -8.57 23.15 0.52
C GLU A 257 -8.06 24.54 0.14
N ASP A 258 -6.73 24.72 0.03
CA ASP A 258 -6.14 25.93 -0.54
C ASP A 258 -6.61 26.15 -1.99
N SER A 259 -6.51 25.11 -2.82
CA SER A 259 -6.90 25.14 -4.22
C SER A 259 -8.41 25.33 -4.45
N ASP A 260 -9.24 25.01 -3.45
CA ASP A 260 -10.70 25.18 -3.49
C ASP A 260 -11.13 26.63 -3.21
N VAL A 261 -10.34 27.38 -2.43
CA VAL A 261 -10.69 28.75 -2.02
C VAL A 261 -9.90 29.82 -2.75
N GLN A 262 -8.66 29.53 -3.16
CA GLN A 262 -7.80 30.49 -3.82
C GLN A 262 -8.12 30.61 -5.32
N ASP A 263 -7.93 31.81 -5.88
CA ASP A 263 -8.00 31.99 -7.32
C ASP A 263 -6.79 31.36 -8.01
N ARG A 264 -7.02 30.19 -8.62
CA ARG A 264 -5.98 29.43 -9.32
C ARG A 264 -5.42 30.12 -10.56
N GLN A 265 -6.08 31.17 -11.08
CA GLN A 265 -5.52 31.97 -12.18
C GLN A 265 -4.38 32.88 -11.73
N THR A 266 -4.39 33.28 -10.47
CA THR A 266 -3.42 34.24 -9.92
C THR A 266 -2.46 33.61 -8.90
N SER A 267 -2.90 32.59 -8.16
CA SER A 267 -2.02 31.84 -7.25
C SER A 267 -1.05 30.97 -8.03
N THR A 268 0.25 31.06 -7.71
CA THR A 268 1.30 30.21 -8.26
C THR A 268 1.49 28.92 -7.45
N LEU A 269 2.25 27.98 -8.02
CA LEU A 269 2.73 26.79 -7.30
C LEU A 269 3.56 27.17 -6.07
N ASP A 270 4.41 28.20 -6.16
CA ASP A 270 5.22 28.74 -5.06
C ASP A 270 4.34 29.34 -3.95
N ASN A 271 3.32 30.13 -4.32
CA ASN A 271 2.39 30.67 -3.34
C ASN A 271 1.62 29.57 -2.60
N GLN A 272 1.25 28.49 -3.31
CA GLN A 272 0.64 27.33 -2.68
C GLN A 272 1.64 26.61 -1.78
N TYR A 273 2.86 26.35 -2.27
CA TYR A 273 3.94 25.72 -1.50
C TYR A 273 4.17 26.43 -0.16
N ASP A 274 4.26 27.75 -0.14
CA ASP A 274 4.45 28.52 1.08
C ASP A 274 3.30 28.30 2.09
N ARG A 275 2.05 28.30 1.61
CA ARG A 275 0.87 28.12 2.47
C ARG A 275 0.75 26.69 2.99
N ILE A 276 0.99 25.69 2.15
CA ILE A 276 0.95 24.28 2.56
C ILE A 276 2.11 23.97 3.50
N ALA A 277 3.32 24.46 3.23
CA ALA A 277 4.48 24.25 4.10
C ALA A 277 4.24 24.88 5.48
N CYS A 278 3.66 26.08 5.53
CA CYS A 278 3.27 26.73 6.78
C CYS A 278 2.22 25.92 7.55
N ARG A 279 1.17 25.43 6.87
CA ARG A 279 0.09 24.63 7.50
C ARG A 279 0.60 23.29 8.01
N THR A 280 1.37 22.56 7.21
CA THR A 280 1.91 21.23 7.55
C THR A 280 2.98 21.31 8.66
N ALA A 281 3.74 22.41 8.73
CA ALA A 281 4.73 22.64 9.79
C ALA A 281 4.20 23.41 11.01
N ALA A 282 2.91 23.77 11.04
CA ALA A 282 2.33 24.58 12.12
C ALA A 282 2.50 23.95 13.51
N ASN A 283 2.49 22.62 13.57
CA ASN A 283 2.88 21.86 14.76
C ASN A 283 3.72 20.65 14.36
N LEU A 284 5.06 20.80 14.37
CA LEU A 284 6.00 19.72 14.04
C LEU A 284 5.94 18.50 14.97
N THR A 285 5.24 18.56 16.09
CA THR A 285 4.96 17.36 16.90
C THR A 285 4.00 16.42 16.17
N TYR A 286 3.08 16.97 15.37
CA TYR A 286 2.04 16.28 14.62
C TYR A 286 2.01 16.77 13.15
N GLY A 287 3.18 17.09 12.61
CA GLY A 287 3.33 17.75 11.33
C GLY A 287 4.70 17.47 10.73
N SER A 288 4.92 17.96 9.52
CA SER A 288 6.11 17.64 8.74
C SER A 288 6.57 18.82 7.89
N HIS A 289 7.80 18.72 7.39
CA HIS A 289 8.36 19.70 6.48
C HIS A 289 8.06 19.31 5.04
N VAL A 290 7.27 20.13 4.37
CA VAL A 290 7.05 20.00 2.92
C VAL A 290 8.35 20.33 2.20
N MET A 291 8.72 19.52 1.21
CA MET A 291 9.93 19.71 0.41
C MET A 291 9.59 19.93 -1.06
N GLN A 292 10.52 20.51 -1.81
CA GLN A 292 10.41 20.74 -3.26
C GLN A 292 11.65 20.23 -3.99
N TYR A 293 11.46 19.64 -5.19
CA TYR A 293 12.53 19.06 -6.02
C TYR A 293 12.29 19.31 -7.51
N GLY A 294 13.34 19.15 -8.32
CA GLY A 294 13.30 19.34 -9.76
C GLY A 294 13.43 20.80 -10.17
N ASP A 295 12.70 21.20 -11.19
CA ASP A 295 12.86 22.51 -11.85
C ASP A 295 12.09 23.61 -11.12
N MET A 296 12.75 24.25 -10.16
CA MET A 296 12.16 25.31 -9.33
C MET A 296 11.65 26.50 -10.14
N GLU A 297 12.14 26.72 -11.36
CA GLU A 297 11.64 27.77 -12.25
C GLU A 297 10.17 27.57 -12.65
N LEU A 298 9.62 26.36 -12.53
CA LEU A 298 8.20 26.10 -12.73
C LEU A 298 7.35 26.61 -11.56
N SER A 299 7.92 26.88 -10.38
CA SER A 299 7.14 27.27 -9.19
C SER A 299 6.37 28.59 -9.37
N VAL A 300 6.81 29.43 -10.31
CA VAL A 300 6.11 30.69 -10.65
C VAL A 300 4.88 30.48 -11.55
N ASP A 301 4.66 29.26 -12.07
CA ASP A 301 3.47 28.96 -12.85
C ASP A 301 2.21 29.06 -11.99
N ALA A 302 1.18 29.68 -12.55
CA ALA A 302 -0.14 29.72 -11.94
C ALA A 302 -0.78 28.33 -11.90
N LEU A 303 -1.45 28.00 -10.79
CA LEU A 303 -2.07 26.69 -10.54
C LEU A 303 -3.06 26.29 -11.65
N PHE A 304 -3.74 27.25 -12.28
CA PHE A 304 -4.70 26.96 -13.33
C PHE A 304 -4.08 26.22 -14.51
N GLN A 305 -2.77 26.37 -14.76
CA GLN A 305 -2.07 25.69 -15.85
C GLN A 305 -2.12 24.16 -15.70
N TYR A 306 -2.26 23.66 -14.48
CA TYR A 306 -2.28 22.23 -14.14
C TYR A 306 -3.66 21.79 -13.64
N MET A 307 -4.27 22.58 -12.75
CA MET A 307 -5.51 22.23 -12.03
C MET A 307 -6.78 22.86 -12.62
N GLY A 308 -6.65 23.67 -13.68
CA GLY A 308 -7.75 24.46 -14.22
C GLY A 308 -8.27 25.52 -13.26
N SER A 309 -9.35 26.21 -13.62
CA SER A 309 -9.97 27.24 -12.78
C SER A 309 -11.48 27.25 -13.01
N VAL A 310 -12.25 27.59 -11.99
CA VAL A 310 -13.70 27.76 -12.13
C VAL A 310 -13.97 29.00 -13.01
N SER A 311 -14.60 28.81 -14.18
CA SER A 311 -14.99 29.94 -15.04
C SER A 311 -16.15 30.71 -14.39
N THR A 312 -15.91 31.95 -13.98
CA THR A 312 -16.97 32.90 -13.59
C THR A 312 -17.67 33.48 -14.83
N SER A 313 -18.17 32.62 -15.71
CA SER A 313 -18.93 33.01 -16.90
C SER A 313 -20.39 32.53 -16.80
N HIS A 314 -21.11 33.03 -15.81
CA HIS A 314 -22.53 33.40 -15.86
C HIS A 314 -22.93 33.95 -14.49
N SER A 315 -23.27 35.23 -14.48
CA SER A 315 -23.84 35.95 -13.36
C SER A 315 -25.12 35.25 -12.88
N GLN A 316 -24.99 34.33 -11.94
CA GLN A 316 -25.96 34.22 -10.86
C GLN A 316 -25.35 34.96 -9.68
N ALA A 317 -25.92 36.13 -9.39
CA ALA A 317 -25.69 36.78 -8.12
C ALA A 317 -25.88 35.72 -7.00
N PRO A 318 -24.98 35.65 -6.01
CA PRO A 318 -25.13 34.67 -4.94
C PRO A 318 -26.47 34.90 -4.25
N SER A 319 -27.31 33.87 -4.23
CA SER A 319 -28.50 33.83 -3.37
C SER A 319 -28.05 34.09 -1.92
N PRO A 320 -28.72 34.96 -1.13
CA PRO A 320 -28.27 35.31 0.22
C PRO A 320 -28.40 34.20 1.28
N MET A 321 -28.58 32.93 0.89
CA MET A 321 -28.86 31.83 1.80
C MET A 321 -28.06 30.56 1.47
N ALA A 322 -26.76 30.73 1.26
CA ALA A 322 -25.75 29.75 1.65
C ALA A 322 -24.52 30.61 1.92
N ALA A 323 -24.17 30.79 3.19
CA ALA A 323 -22.95 31.50 3.53
C ALA A 323 -21.81 30.76 2.83
N ALA A 324 -21.18 31.41 1.85
CA ALA A 324 -19.85 31.02 1.44
C ALA A 324 -19.01 30.96 2.73
N PRO A 325 -18.22 29.89 2.96
CA PRO A 325 -17.28 29.90 4.07
C PRO A 325 -16.46 31.18 3.91
N SER A 326 -16.33 31.96 4.98
CA SER A 326 -15.43 33.10 4.97
C SER A 326 -14.04 32.62 4.54
N PRO A 327 -13.21 33.45 3.88
CA PRO A 327 -11.83 33.09 3.63
C PRO A 327 -11.24 32.70 4.98
N MET A 328 -10.97 31.41 5.19
CA MET A 328 -10.39 30.96 6.45
C MET A 328 -9.02 31.59 6.52
N ASP A 329 -8.85 32.54 7.44
CA ASP A 329 -7.57 33.21 7.66
C ASP A 329 -6.49 32.15 7.90
N ALA A 330 -5.28 32.33 7.34
CA ALA A 330 -4.14 31.46 7.64
C ALA A 330 -3.88 31.32 9.16
N ALA A 331 -4.39 32.26 9.96
CA ALA A 331 -4.39 32.20 11.42
C ALA A 331 -5.33 31.14 12.04
N SER A 332 -6.35 30.64 11.34
CA SER A 332 -7.21 29.56 11.82
C SER A 332 -6.56 28.17 11.71
N PHE A 333 -5.52 28.03 10.89
CA PHE A 333 -4.69 26.81 10.83
C PHE A 333 -3.60 26.74 11.91
N LEU A 334 -3.44 27.81 12.72
CA LEU A 334 -2.47 27.86 13.82
C LEU A 334 -2.92 27.10 15.07
N THR A 335 -4.13 26.53 15.07
CA THR A 335 -4.60 25.68 16.16
C THR A 335 -4.10 24.26 15.92
N SER A 336 -3.26 23.79 16.83
CA SER A 336 -2.63 22.47 16.88
C SER A 336 -3.62 21.32 16.68
N SER A 337 -3.82 20.79 15.46
CA SER A 337 -4.46 19.49 15.33
C SER A 337 -3.52 18.41 15.85
N GLU A 338 -4.00 17.58 16.77
CA GLU A 338 -3.38 16.29 17.05
C GLU A 338 -3.64 15.39 15.85
N ASN A 339 -2.80 15.52 14.82
CA ASN A 339 -2.81 14.63 13.66
C ASN A 339 -2.25 13.26 14.07
N VAL A 340 -2.69 12.21 13.37
CA VAL A 340 -2.23 10.84 13.63
C VAL A 340 -1.10 10.52 12.68
N ASN A 341 0.03 10.03 13.19
CA ASN A 341 1.14 9.57 12.35
C ASN A 341 0.62 8.50 11.38
N GLN A 342 0.95 8.58 10.08
CA GLN A 342 0.50 7.59 9.07
C GLN A 342 0.71 6.14 9.52
N ARG A 343 1.84 5.88 10.18
CA ARG A 343 2.18 4.53 10.64
C ARG A 343 1.30 4.06 11.78
N ASP A 344 0.65 4.95 12.50
CA ASP A 344 -0.19 4.64 13.66
C ASP A 344 -1.68 4.66 13.36
N THR A 345 -2.10 4.99 12.13
CA THR A 345 -3.53 5.05 11.78
C THR A 345 -4.25 3.71 11.93
N GLU A 346 -3.57 2.60 11.67
CA GLU A 346 -4.14 1.26 11.92
C GLU A 346 -4.30 0.98 13.43
N LEU A 347 -3.30 1.33 14.24
CA LEU A 347 -3.41 1.21 15.70
C LEU A 347 -4.48 2.13 16.25
N PHE A 348 -4.58 3.36 15.73
CA PHE A 348 -5.60 4.32 16.08
C PHE A 348 -7.00 3.76 15.83
N TYR A 349 -7.23 3.18 14.64
CA TYR A 349 -8.48 2.51 14.29
C TYR A 349 -8.80 1.33 15.22
N LEU A 350 -7.86 0.41 15.42
CA LEU A 350 -8.06 -0.76 16.28
C LEU A 350 -8.27 -0.38 17.76
N THR A 351 -7.56 0.64 18.23
CA THR A 351 -7.73 1.18 19.59
C THR A 351 -9.11 1.79 19.76
N SER A 352 -9.59 2.56 18.77
CA SER A 352 -10.94 3.11 18.78
C SER A 352 -12.00 2.00 18.79
N LYS A 353 -11.85 0.97 17.94
CA LYS A 353 -12.74 -0.20 17.94
C LYS A 353 -12.78 -0.92 19.28
N TYR A 354 -11.63 -1.12 19.91
CA TYR A 354 -11.55 -1.74 21.23
C TYR A 354 -12.24 -0.89 22.31
N GLN A 355 -11.93 0.41 22.38
CA GLN A 355 -12.49 1.33 23.38
C GLN A 355 -13.99 1.64 23.16
N GLY A 356 -14.45 1.54 21.92
CA GLY A 356 -15.83 1.73 21.53
C GLY A 356 -16.72 0.50 21.76
N ALA A 357 -16.13 -0.69 21.83
CA ALA A 357 -16.88 -1.95 22.00
C ALA A 357 -17.47 -2.07 23.42
N PRO A 358 -18.68 -2.63 23.59
CA PRO A 358 -19.25 -2.85 24.92
C PRO A 358 -18.47 -3.94 25.67
N GLU A 359 -18.25 -3.71 26.97
CA GLU A 359 -17.49 -4.61 27.84
C GLU A 359 -18.11 -6.03 27.88
N GLY A 360 -17.26 -7.04 27.74
CA GLY A 360 -17.61 -8.47 27.76
C GLY A 360 -18.21 -8.99 26.45
N THR A 361 -18.19 -8.21 25.36
CA THR A 361 -18.74 -8.65 24.06
C THR A 361 -17.73 -9.38 23.18
N ASN A 362 -18.25 -10.17 22.23
CA ASN A 362 -17.40 -10.78 21.20
C ASN A 362 -16.70 -9.73 20.32
N GLU A 363 -17.30 -8.55 20.16
CA GLU A 363 -16.73 -7.43 19.41
C GLU A 363 -15.49 -6.87 20.12
N GLU A 364 -15.59 -6.63 21.43
CA GLU A 364 -14.45 -6.20 22.25
C GLU A 364 -13.31 -7.24 22.19
N PHE A 365 -13.62 -8.53 22.39
CA PHE A 365 -12.62 -9.59 22.33
C PHE A 365 -11.95 -9.71 20.95
N ALA A 366 -12.74 -9.55 19.87
CA ALA A 366 -12.20 -9.57 18.51
C ALA A 366 -11.29 -8.37 18.24
N ALA A 367 -11.67 -7.17 18.71
CA ALA A 367 -10.88 -5.95 18.59
C ALA A 367 -9.58 -6.03 19.40
N ASP A 368 -9.64 -6.46 20.66
CA ASP A 368 -8.46 -6.65 21.52
C ASP A 368 -7.48 -7.66 20.92
N ARG A 369 -7.98 -8.82 20.46
CA ARG A 369 -7.13 -9.82 19.80
C ARG A 369 -6.42 -9.23 18.58
N LYS A 370 -7.14 -8.48 17.74
CA LYS A 370 -6.56 -7.89 16.52
C LYS A 370 -5.55 -6.78 16.85
N LEU A 371 -5.84 -5.95 17.85
CA LEU A 371 -4.91 -4.94 18.34
C LEU A 371 -3.62 -5.57 18.86
N ASN A 372 -3.73 -6.60 19.71
CA ASN A 372 -2.58 -7.33 20.24
C ASN A 372 -1.77 -8.04 19.14
N GLU A 373 -2.44 -8.59 18.13
CA GLU A 373 -1.77 -9.17 16.95
C GLU A 373 -0.92 -8.14 16.20
N VAL A 374 -1.49 -6.95 15.91
CA VAL A 374 -0.76 -5.87 15.21
C VAL A 374 0.39 -5.35 16.05
N VAL A 375 0.19 -5.13 17.36
CA VAL A 375 1.27 -4.70 18.27
C VAL A 375 2.40 -5.75 18.32
N ALA A 376 2.06 -7.04 18.38
CA ALA A 376 3.04 -8.12 18.36
C ALA A 376 3.81 -8.16 17.02
N GLN A 377 3.13 -8.02 15.88
CA GLN A 377 3.76 -7.96 14.56
C GLN A 377 4.72 -6.78 14.43
N ARG A 378 4.34 -5.60 14.95
CA ARG A 378 5.20 -4.40 14.96
C ARG A 378 6.46 -4.61 15.80
N SER A 379 6.31 -5.17 17.00
CA SER A 379 7.44 -5.53 17.87
C SER A 379 8.34 -6.57 17.21
N GLN A 380 7.75 -7.57 16.55
CA GLN A 380 8.50 -8.61 15.85
C GLN A 380 9.35 -8.03 14.72
N VAL A 381 8.80 -7.19 13.84
CA VAL A 381 9.58 -6.59 12.75
C VAL A 381 10.68 -5.67 13.27
N ASP A 382 10.43 -4.88 14.32
CA ASP A 382 11.44 -4.03 14.96
C ASP A 382 12.60 -4.87 15.52
N ASN A 383 12.28 -5.96 16.23
CA ASN A 383 13.28 -6.86 16.80
C ASN A 383 14.06 -7.61 15.71
N ASN A 384 13.39 -8.07 14.65
CA ASN A 384 14.03 -8.76 13.53
C ASN A 384 15.04 -7.85 12.82
N VAL A 385 14.67 -6.60 12.53
CA VAL A 385 15.57 -5.65 11.86
C VAL A 385 16.73 -5.27 12.77
N LYS A 386 16.46 -5.01 14.06
CA LYS A 386 17.53 -4.78 15.04
C LYS A 386 18.50 -5.95 15.09
N ARG A 387 17.97 -7.18 15.18
CA ARG A 387 18.77 -8.41 15.23
C ARG A 387 19.60 -8.61 13.97
N LEU A 388 19.03 -8.30 12.80
CA LEU A 388 19.75 -8.32 11.54
C LEU A 388 20.99 -7.40 11.59
N GLY A 389 20.83 -6.16 12.04
CA GLY A 389 21.96 -5.24 12.22
C GLY A 389 23.01 -5.75 13.22
N GLU A 390 22.57 -6.33 14.34
CA GLU A 390 23.47 -6.93 15.32
C GLU A 390 24.28 -8.10 14.76
N LEU A 391 23.66 -8.94 13.92
CA LEU A 391 24.31 -10.10 13.32
C LEU A 391 25.36 -9.69 12.28
N LEU A 392 25.07 -8.66 11.48
CA LEU A 392 25.96 -8.19 10.42
C LEU A 392 27.11 -7.32 10.94
N PHE A 393 26.85 -6.48 11.94
CA PHE A 393 27.82 -5.45 12.35
C PHE A 393 28.19 -5.48 13.84
N GLY A 394 27.55 -6.34 14.65
CA GLY A 394 27.65 -6.31 16.11
C GLY A 394 26.68 -5.30 16.75
N VAL A 395 26.56 -5.33 18.08
CA VAL A 395 25.49 -4.62 18.82
C VAL A 395 25.53 -3.09 18.64
N GLU A 396 26.70 -2.48 18.86
CA GLU A 396 26.82 -1.01 18.81
C GLU A 396 26.75 -0.50 17.36
N LYS A 397 27.59 -1.06 16.49
CA LYS A 397 27.69 -0.63 15.09
C LYS A 397 26.45 -1.01 14.28
N GLY A 398 25.75 -2.09 14.62
CA GLY A 398 24.49 -2.47 13.98
C GLY A 398 23.42 -1.40 14.12
N ASN A 399 23.23 -0.88 15.34
CA ASN A 399 22.27 0.20 15.54
C ASN A 399 22.67 1.49 14.82
N GLU A 400 23.96 1.84 14.85
CA GLU A 400 24.50 3.01 14.13
C GLU A 400 24.24 2.91 12.62
N VAL A 401 24.59 1.79 11.99
CA VAL A 401 24.38 1.57 10.55
C VAL A 401 22.90 1.61 10.21
N LEU A 402 22.03 0.94 10.98
CA LEU A 402 20.60 0.89 10.67
C LEU A 402 19.91 2.27 10.76
N GLN A 403 20.37 3.14 11.68
CA GLN A 403 19.75 4.45 11.92
C GLN A 403 20.40 5.59 11.13
N SER A 404 21.56 5.35 10.50
CA SER A 404 22.27 6.37 9.74
C SER A 404 21.40 6.98 8.64
N VAL A 405 21.35 8.32 8.59
CA VAL A 405 20.68 9.08 7.54
C VAL A 405 21.77 9.71 6.67
N ARG A 406 21.69 9.52 5.35
CA ARG A 406 22.62 10.15 4.41
C ARG A 406 22.40 11.67 4.37
N PRO A 407 23.44 12.47 4.07
CA PRO A 407 23.28 13.91 3.88
C PRO A 407 22.23 14.24 2.81
N ALA A 408 21.53 15.36 2.98
CA ALA A 408 20.57 15.86 2.00
C ALA A 408 21.22 16.02 0.61
N GLY A 409 20.46 15.71 -0.45
CA GLY A 409 20.94 15.70 -1.83
C GLY A 409 21.66 14.41 -2.23
N GLN A 410 21.78 13.43 -1.34
CA GLN A 410 22.29 12.09 -1.69
C GLN A 410 21.14 11.09 -1.82
N PRO A 411 21.20 10.17 -2.79
CA PRO A 411 20.22 9.09 -2.89
C PRO A 411 20.32 8.19 -1.66
N LEU A 412 19.20 7.60 -1.26
CA LEU A 412 19.11 6.69 -0.11
C LEU A 412 20.12 5.52 -0.20
N VAL A 413 20.27 4.97 -1.39
CA VAL A 413 21.13 3.81 -1.67
C VAL A 413 21.87 4.04 -2.99
N ASP A 414 23.10 3.53 -3.09
CA ASP A 414 23.88 3.59 -4.33
C ASP A 414 23.45 2.51 -5.33
N ASP A 415 23.11 1.31 -4.83
CA ASP A 415 22.65 0.17 -5.61
C ASP A 415 21.19 -0.18 -5.27
N TRP A 416 20.27 0.21 -6.15
CA TRP A 416 18.84 -0.03 -6.00
C TRP A 416 18.44 -1.49 -6.24
N ASP A 417 19.20 -2.23 -7.04
CA ASP A 417 18.92 -3.65 -7.26
C ASP A 417 19.30 -4.47 -6.03
N CYS A 418 20.40 -4.11 -5.37
CA CYS A 418 20.77 -4.61 -4.06
C CYS A 418 19.68 -4.31 -3.00
N LEU A 419 19.18 -3.07 -2.91
CA LEU A 419 18.06 -2.72 -2.01
C LEU A 419 16.82 -3.59 -2.26
N LYS A 420 16.37 -3.69 -3.52
CA LYS A 420 15.21 -4.50 -3.89
C LYS A 420 15.41 -5.97 -3.54
N SER A 421 16.59 -6.50 -3.83
CA SER A 421 16.97 -7.87 -3.49
C SER A 421 16.93 -8.11 -1.98
N TYR A 422 17.41 -7.16 -1.19
CA TYR A 422 17.51 -7.27 0.26
C TYR A 422 16.17 -7.12 0.95
N VAL A 423 15.31 -6.19 0.49
CA VAL A 423 13.92 -6.11 0.94
C VAL A 423 13.20 -7.42 0.64
N LYS A 424 13.33 -7.95 -0.58
CA LYS A 424 12.74 -9.24 -0.95
C LYS A 424 13.25 -10.40 -0.11
N THR A 425 14.55 -10.41 0.19
CA THR A 425 15.18 -11.41 1.07
C THR A 425 14.62 -11.32 2.48
N PHE A 426 14.52 -10.10 3.03
CA PHE A 426 13.90 -9.86 4.32
C PHE A 426 12.45 -10.38 4.34
N GLU A 427 11.63 -9.98 3.36
CA GLU A 427 10.23 -10.39 3.32
C GLU A 427 10.04 -11.91 3.16
N ALA A 428 10.93 -12.58 2.44
CA ALA A 428 10.88 -14.02 2.25
C ALA A 428 11.13 -14.81 3.54
N HIS A 429 11.95 -14.28 4.46
CA HIS A 429 12.31 -14.95 5.71
C HIS A 429 11.52 -14.44 6.92
N CYS A 430 11.16 -13.16 6.94
CA CYS A 430 10.60 -12.46 8.10
C CYS A 430 9.10 -12.14 7.94
N GLY A 431 8.55 -12.38 6.76
CA GLY A 431 7.21 -11.94 6.38
C GLY A 431 7.21 -10.56 5.70
N LYS A 432 6.16 -10.29 4.92
CA LYS A 432 6.02 -9.04 4.16
C LYS A 432 6.05 -7.82 5.08
N LEU A 433 6.70 -6.75 4.62
CA LEU A 433 6.71 -5.49 5.33
C LEU A 433 5.33 -4.82 5.20
N THR A 434 4.63 -4.73 6.33
CA THR A 434 3.41 -3.91 6.43
C THR A 434 3.74 -2.42 6.27
N ALA A 435 2.72 -1.56 6.21
CA ALA A 435 2.91 -0.11 6.22
C ALA A 435 3.87 0.38 7.33
N TYR A 436 3.77 -0.21 8.53
CA TYR A 436 4.69 0.07 9.64
C TYR A 436 6.12 -0.40 9.35
N GLY A 437 6.29 -1.63 8.86
CA GLY A 437 7.59 -2.25 8.64
C GLY A 437 8.46 -1.51 7.62
N LYS A 438 7.85 -0.80 6.67
CA LYS A 438 8.54 -0.03 5.62
C LYS A 438 9.48 1.05 6.17
N LYS A 439 9.29 1.49 7.42
CA LYS A 439 10.24 2.39 8.10
C LYS A 439 11.67 1.87 8.14
N HIS A 440 11.83 0.55 8.13
CA HIS A 440 13.11 -0.12 8.24
C HIS A 440 13.88 -0.23 6.93
N VAL A 441 13.28 0.20 5.81
CA VAL A 441 13.94 0.14 4.49
C VAL A 441 15.23 0.98 4.46
N ARG A 442 15.33 2.06 5.24
CA ARG A 442 16.60 2.79 5.41
C ARG A 442 17.70 1.91 5.99
N GLY A 443 17.41 1.13 7.03
CA GLY A 443 18.38 0.22 7.61
C GLY A 443 18.85 -0.83 6.61
N ILE A 444 17.94 -1.36 5.80
CA ILE A 444 18.25 -2.31 4.72
C ILE A 444 19.08 -1.64 3.61
N ALA A 445 18.78 -0.40 3.24
CA ALA A 445 19.58 0.38 2.30
C ALA A 445 21.00 0.64 2.84
N ASN A 446 21.14 0.92 4.14
CA ASN A 446 22.44 1.12 4.76
C ASN A 446 23.28 -0.16 4.81
N ILE A 447 22.65 -1.33 4.99
CA ILE A 447 23.31 -2.62 4.85
C ILE A 447 23.88 -2.79 3.43
N CYS A 448 23.09 -2.44 2.41
CA CYS A 448 23.54 -2.45 1.02
C CYS A 448 24.73 -1.50 0.78
N ASN A 449 24.61 -0.26 1.26
CA ASN A 449 25.66 0.76 1.16
C ASN A 449 26.95 0.38 1.91
N ALA A 450 26.86 -0.50 2.91
CA ALA A 450 28.01 -1.03 3.63
C ALA A 450 28.77 -2.13 2.87
N GLY A 451 28.27 -2.55 1.70
CA GLY A 451 28.89 -3.58 0.86
C GLY A 451 28.77 -4.98 1.46
N ILE A 452 27.71 -5.25 2.22
CA ILE A 452 27.38 -6.62 2.63
C ILE A 452 27.06 -7.43 1.37
N GLU A 453 27.50 -8.69 1.34
CA GLU A 453 27.26 -9.58 0.22
C GLU A 453 25.90 -10.27 0.35
N SER A 454 25.25 -10.58 -0.77
CA SER A 454 23.90 -11.18 -0.75
C SER A 454 23.82 -12.49 0.05
N GLU A 455 24.87 -13.30 0.05
CA GLU A 455 24.91 -14.55 0.84
C GLU A 455 24.88 -14.26 2.35
N GLU A 456 25.65 -13.27 2.79
CA GLU A 456 25.69 -12.85 4.20
C GLU A 456 24.34 -12.24 4.64
N MET A 457 23.72 -11.44 3.77
CA MET A 457 22.37 -10.90 4.02
C MET A 457 21.33 -12.02 4.18
N VAL A 458 21.36 -13.05 3.33
CA VAL A 458 20.44 -14.20 3.42
C VAL A 458 20.63 -14.95 4.73
N ASP A 459 21.88 -15.29 5.09
CA ASP A 459 22.19 -16.03 6.32
C ASP A 459 21.78 -15.24 7.57
N ALA A 460 22.13 -13.95 7.63
CA ALA A 460 21.80 -13.10 8.76
C ALA A 460 20.28 -12.88 8.89
N THR A 461 19.57 -12.71 7.78
CA THR A 461 18.11 -12.55 7.78
C THR A 461 17.41 -13.83 8.26
N ALA A 462 17.82 -14.99 7.74
CA ALA A 462 17.26 -16.27 8.16
C ALA A 462 17.46 -16.50 9.67
N GLN A 463 18.62 -16.12 10.20
CA GLN A 463 18.90 -16.21 11.63
C GLN A 463 18.13 -15.18 12.45
N ALA A 464 18.01 -13.94 11.98
CA ALA A 464 17.32 -12.86 12.67
C ALA A 464 15.82 -13.15 12.84
N CYS A 465 15.21 -13.82 11.87
CA CYS A 465 13.77 -14.07 11.82
C CYS A 465 13.37 -15.48 12.28
N SER A 466 14.33 -16.29 12.71
CA SER A 466 14.09 -17.54 13.42
C SER A 466 13.73 -17.28 14.88
N ASP A 467 12.90 -18.15 15.49
CA ASP A 467 12.58 -18.10 16.93
C ASP A 467 13.86 -17.94 17.78
N PRO A 468 13.88 -17.10 18.84
CA PRO A 468 15.06 -16.90 19.70
C PRO A 468 15.74 -18.19 20.16
N ASP A 469 14.96 -19.23 20.50
CA ASP A 469 15.48 -20.53 20.94
C ASP A 469 16.12 -21.33 19.78
N ILE A 470 15.61 -21.13 18.57
CA ILE A 470 16.18 -21.67 17.34
C ILE A 470 17.47 -20.91 17.02
N SER A 471 17.43 -19.57 17.04
CA SER A 471 18.54 -18.70 16.67
C SER A 471 19.81 -18.95 17.49
N GLN A 472 19.69 -19.18 18.81
CA GLN A 472 20.81 -19.50 19.71
C GLN A 472 21.46 -20.85 19.40
N SER A 473 20.67 -21.82 18.92
CA SER A 473 21.19 -23.13 18.52
C SER A 473 21.92 -23.13 17.17
N VAL A 474 21.79 -22.04 16.41
CA VAL A 474 22.24 -21.87 15.03
C VAL A 474 23.54 -21.08 14.90
N ILE A 475 23.92 -20.28 15.90
CA ILE A 475 25.08 -19.36 15.90
C ILE A 475 26.43 -20.01 15.51
N TYR A 476 26.58 -21.34 15.68
CA TYR A 476 27.85 -22.05 15.43
C TYR A 476 27.82 -23.00 14.22
N SER A 477 26.82 -22.92 13.35
CA SER A 477 26.73 -23.79 12.16
C SER A 477 27.62 -23.29 11.02
N LYS A 478 28.43 -24.19 10.46
CA LYS A 478 29.48 -23.86 9.47
C LYS A 478 29.02 -23.82 8.00
N SER A 479 27.76 -24.17 7.71
CA SER A 479 27.18 -24.11 6.36
C SER A 479 25.66 -24.24 6.37
N ALA A 480 24.99 -23.61 5.38
CA ALA A 480 23.53 -23.62 5.21
C ALA A 480 22.93 -25.03 5.09
N LYS A 481 23.60 -25.95 4.36
CA LYS A 481 23.16 -27.35 4.27
C LYS A 481 23.15 -28.04 5.65
N ARG A 482 24.19 -27.82 6.44
CA ARG A 482 24.34 -28.42 7.77
C ARG A 482 23.41 -27.79 8.80
N LEU A 483 23.05 -26.51 8.59
CA LEU A 483 22.00 -25.82 9.31
C LEU A 483 20.63 -26.45 9.01
N TRP A 484 20.28 -26.59 7.73
CA TRP A 484 19.04 -27.22 7.29
C TRP A 484 18.89 -28.64 7.84
N ASP A 485 19.91 -29.48 7.71
CA ASP A 485 19.87 -30.86 8.21
C ASP A 485 19.64 -30.92 9.73
N LYS A 486 20.25 -30.00 10.51
CA LYS A 486 20.07 -29.93 11.97
C LYS A 486 18.70 -29.40 12.38
N LEU A 487 18.19 -28.37 11.70
CA LEU A 487 16.85 -27.84 11.95
C LEU A 487 15.79 -28.88 11.60
N ASN A 488 15.94 -29.55 10.46
CA ASN A 488 15.07 -30.63 10.02
C ASN A 488 15.16 -31.85 10.95
N GLN A 489 16.32 -32.17 11.51
CA GLN A 489 16.46 -33.25 12.50
C GLN A 489 15.85 -32.91 13.87
N ARG A 490 15.84 -31.63 14.26
CA ARG A 490 15.45 -31.18 15.61
C ARG A 490 14.00 -30.72 15.72
N TYR A 491 13.52 -30.02 14.69
CA TYR A 491 12.16 -29.46 14.61
C TYR A 491 11.34 -30.14 13.51
N GLY A 492 11.98 -30.87 12.60
CA GLY A 492 11.28 -31.81 11.74
C GLY A 492 10.91 -33.06 12.54
N GLN A 493 9.83 -32.95 13.34
CA GLN A 493 8.77 -33.94 13.61
C GLN A 493 8.12 -33.70 15.00
N ALA A 494 6.80 -33.85 15.17
CA ALA A 494 6.05 -35.04 14.78
C ALA A 494 4.66 -34.79 14.18
N ASN A 495 4.43 -35.44 13.04
CA ASN A 495 3.11 -35.79 12.55
C ASN A 495 2.24 -36.46 13.64
N GLY A 496 2.80 -37.01 14.72
CA GLY A 496 2.06 -37.71 15.79
C GLY A 496 0.91 -36.93 16.45
N ALA A 497 1.06 -35.64 16.77
CA ALA A 497 -0.03 -34.86 17.37
C ALA A 497 -1.16 -34.59 16.36
N LYS A 498 -0.78 -34.27 15.12
CA LYS A 498 -1.73 -34.06 14.02
C LYS A 498 -2.38 -35.38 13.57
N MET A 499 -1.62 -36.48 13.54
CA MET A 499 -2.10 -37.84 13.30
C MET A 499 -3.09 -38.25 14.39
N TYR A 500 -2.81 -37.97 15.65
CA TYR A 500 -3.76 -38.23 16.73
C TYR A 500 -5.07 -37.47 16.53
N GLU A 501 -5.00 -36.17 16.18
CA GLU A 501 -6.17 -35.34 15.90
C GLU A 501 -6.98 -35.86 14.69
N VAL A 502 -6.32 -36.07 13.55
CA VAL A 502 -6.97 -36.56 12.32
C VAL A 502 -7.51 -37.99 12.50
N GLN A 503 -6.82 -38.84 13.25
CA GLN A 503 -7.29 -40.20 13.57
C GLN A 503 -8.51 -40.18 14.50
N LYS A 504 -8.53 -39.27 15.48
CA LYS A 504 -9.69 -39.05 16.34
C LYS A 504 -10.89 -38.59 15.51
N ASP A 505 -10.71 -37.63 14.62
CA ASP A 505 -11.78 -37.11 13.76
C ASP A 505 -12.29 -38.18 12.77
N LEU A 506 -11.40 -39.00 12.19
CA LEU A 506 -11.79 -40.14 11.35
C LEU A 506 -12.59 -41.20 12.11
N SER A 507 -12.37 -41.35 13.42
CA SER A 507 -13.08 -42.34 14.24
C SER A 507 -14.48 -41.89 14.68
N THR A 508 -14.72 -40.58 14.70
CA THR A 508 -15.97 -39.98 15.19
C THR A 508 -16.85 -39.40 14.08
N ILE A 509 -16.37 -39.39 12.83
CA ILE A 509 -17.11 -38.85 11.69
C ILE A 509 -18.32 -39.74 11.31
N PHE A 510 -19.48 -39.12 11.08
CA PHE A 510 -20.69 -39.76 10.56
C PHE A 510 -21.48 -38.78 9.68
N GLN A 511 -22.41 -39.29 8.88
CA GLN A 511 -23.13 -38.54 7.85
C GLN A 511 -24.01 -37.43 8.43
N GLY A 512 -24.83 -37.74 9.45
CA GLY A 512 -25.68 -36.77 10.12
C GLY A 512 -26.75 -36.20 9.17
N SER A 513 -26.93 -34.88 9.19
CA SER A 513 -27.88 -34.16 8.32
C SER A 513 -27.32 -33.84 6.92
N SER A 514 -26.06 -34.17 6.63
CA SER A 514 -25.45 -33.92 5.32
C SER A 514 -25.86 -34.96 4.28
N ASP A 515 -25.88 -34.55 3.01
CA ASP A 515 -26.00 -35.48 1.88
C ASP A 515 -24.76 -36.39 1.76
N VAL A 516 -24.90 -37.49 1.03
CA VAL A 516 -23.87 -38.53 0.89
C VAL A 516 -22.59 -37.98 0.22
N GLY A 517 -22.71 -37.06 -0.74
CA GLY A 517 -21.57 -36.48 -1.45
C GLY A 517 -20.76 -35.53 -0.57
N SER A 518 -21.44 -34.69 0.20
CA SER A 518 -20.81 -33.83 1.21
C SER A 518 -20.13 -34.63 2.32
N TYR A 519 -20.76 -35.73 2.78
CA TYR A 519 -20.16 -36.65 3.74
C TYR A 519 -18.91 -37.35 3.18
N PHE A 520 -19.00 -37.92 1.97
CA PHE A 520 -17.86 -38.56 1.29
C PHE A 520 -16.67 -37.61 1.13
N THR A 521 -16.92 -36.36 0.75
CA THR A 521 -15.87 -35.34 0.58
C THR A 521 -15.15 -35.05 1.91
N ARG A 522 -15.89 -34.99 3.03
CA ARG A 522 -15.30 -34.77 4.37
C ARG A 522 -14.45 -35.96 4.83
N VAL A 523 -14.93 -37.19 4.63
CA VAL A 523 -14.18 -38.41 4.94
C VAL A 523 -12.91 -38.49 4.10
N LYS A 524 -13.03 -38.23 2.78
CA LYS A 524 -11.89 -38.24 1.86
C LYS A 524 -10.84 -37.21 2.23
N ARG A 525 -11.26 -35.98 2.58
CA ARG A 525 -10.34 -34.92 3.04
C ARG A 525 -9.49 -35.38 4.22
N LEU A 526 -10.11 -35.97 5.24
CA LEU A 526 -9.39 -36.46 6.43
C LEU A 526 -8.48 -37.67 6.12
N GLN A 527 -8.90 -38.55 5.20
CA GLN A 527 -8.08 -39.68 4.75
C GLN A 527 -6.84 -39.22 3.96
N ASP A 528 -7.00 -38.24 3.07
CA ASP A 528 -5.90 -37.67 2.28
C ASP A 528 -4.94 -36.86 3.20
N GLU A 529 -5.48 -36.17 4.20
CA GLU A 529 -4.70 -35.48 5.24
C GLU A 529 -3.85 -36.48 6.06
N MET A 530 -4.43 -37.61 6.48
CA MET A 530 -3.70 -38.69 7.18
C MET A 530 -2.58 -39.28 6.30
N GLU A 531 -2.82 -39.50 5.01
CA GLU A 531 -1.81 -40.05 4.10
C GLU A 531 -0.66 -39.08 3.84
N SER A 532 -0.95 -37.77 3.78
CA SER A 532 0.10 -36.75 3.67
C SER A 532 1.01 -36.71 4.91
N LEU A 533 0.46 -37.05 6.08
CA LEU A 533 1.18 -37.13 7.36
C LEU A 533 1.95 -38.45 7.53
N ASP A 534 1.66 -39.47 6.72
CA ASP A 534 2.28 -40.80 6.76
C ASP A 534 3.17 -41.06 5.53
N ALA A 535 3.62 -40.00 4.85
CA ALA A 535 4.32 -40.07 3.56
C ALA A 535 5.65 -40.87 3.60
N ASP A 536 6.25 -41.09 4.78
CA ASP A 536 7.46 -41.88 4.98
C ASP A 536 7.21 -43.41 5.10
N SER A 537 5.95 -43.86 5.12
CA SER A 537 5.59 -45.27 5.35
C SER A 537 5.56 -46.16 4.10
N PHE A 538 5.85 -45.61 2.91
CA PHE A 538 5.88 -46.39 1.67
C PHE A 538 7.29 -46.95 1.38
N CYS A 539 7.44 -48.28 1.46
CA CYS A 539 8.68 -48.92 1.01
C CYS A 539 8.91 -48.65 -0.48
N VAL A 540 10.07 -48.07 -0.81
CA VAL A 540 10.56 -47.87 -2.19
C VAL A 540 10.97 -49.22 -2.83
N CYS A 541 10.96 -50.31 -2.06
CA CYS A 541 11.36 -51.63 -2.51
C CYS A 541 10.29 -52.34 -3.37
N GLU A 542 10.69 -52.91 -4.51
CA GLU A 542 9.88 -53.88 -5.25
C GLU A 542 10.08 -55.31 -4.67
N CYS A 543 9.19 -55.72 -3.76
CA CYS A 543 9.22 -57.09 -3.23
C CYS A 543 8.50 -58.09 -4.16
N LYS A 544 9.21 -59.14 -4.59
CA LYS A 544 8.62 -60.31 -5.30
C LYS A 544 7.57 -61.07 -4.48
N CYS A 545 7.50 -60.83 -3.17
CA CYS A 545 6.57 -61.48 -2.24
C CYS A 545 5.11 -60.96 -2.32
N GLY A 546 4.85 -59.90 -3.10
CA GLY A 546 3.52 -59.28 -3.20
C GLY A 546 3.06 -58.52 -1.95
N GLY A 547 3.94 -58.34 -0.95
CA GLY A 547 3.62 -57.67 0.32
C GLY A 547 3.14 -56.23 0.15
N LYS A 548 3.76 -55.46 -0.76
CA LYS A 548 3.34 -54.09 -1.10
C LYS A 548 1.89 -54.01 -1.57
N HIS A 549 1.51 -54.88 -2.50
CA HIS A 549 0.14 -54.96 -3.02
C HIS A 549 -0.86 -55.35 -1.93
N LYS A 550 -0.50 -56.28 -1.03
CA LYS A 550 -1.36 -56.65 0.12
C LYS A 550 -1.53 -55.51 1.12
N MET A 551 -0.48 -54.72 1.35
CA MET A 551 -0.51 -53.57 2.26
C MET A 551 -1.41 -52.45 1.72
N ILE A 552 -1.20 -52.04 0.46
CA ILE A 552 -2.04 -51.04 -0.22
C ILE A 552 -3.50 -51.49 -0.20
N LYS A 553 -3.76 -52.76 -0.55
CA LYS A 553 -5.13 -53.28 -0.53
C LYS A 553 -5.77 -53.28 0.86
N ARG A 554 -4.99 -53.51 1.91
CA ARG A 554 -5.46 -53.42 3.30
C ARG A 554 -5.84 -51.98 3.68
N MET A 555 -5.04 -50.99 3.26
CA MET A 555 -5.32 -49.58 3.50
C MET A 555 -6.59 -49.13 2.77
N GLU A 556 -6.75 -49.50 1.49
CA GLU A 556 -7.97 -49.24 0.72
C GLU A 556 -9.22 -49.82 1.38
N ASN A 557 -9.13 -51.09 1.83
CA ASN A 557 -10.24 -51.74 2.53
C ASN A 557 -10.56 -51.03 3.85
N GLN A 558 -9.56 -50.54 4.58
CA GLN A 558 -9.78 -49.77 5.81
C GLN A 558 -10.51 -48.45 5.54
N LYS A 559 -10.11 -47.71 4.48
CA LYS A 559 -10.80 -46.49 4.06
C LYS A 559 -12.26 -46.75 3.67
N LEU A 560 -12.52 -47.86 2.98
CA LEU A 560 -13.88 -48.29 2.64
C LEU A 560 -14.72 -48.54 3.91
N MET A 561 -14.17 -49.27 4.88
CA MET A 561 -14.90 -49.56 6.12
C MET A 561 -15.23 -48.29 6.90
N GLN A 562 -14.29 -47.35 7.00
CA GLN A 562 -14.52 -46.05 7.66
C GLN A 562 -15.66 -45.27 7.01
N PHE A 563 -15.69 -45.21 5.68
CA PHE A 563 -16.79 -44.55 4.95
C PHE A 563 -18.14 -45.21 5.24
N LEU A 564 -18.22 -46.54 5.14
CA LEU A 564 -19.47 -47.30 5.33
C LEU A 564 -19.99 -47.28 6.78
N MET A 565 -19.10 -47.19 7.78
CA MET A 565 -19.48 -47.18 9.20
C MET A 565 -20.21 -45.90 9.60
N GLY A 566 -19.87 -44.75 9.03
CA GLY A 566 -20.49 -43.48 9.35
C GLY A 566 -21.71 -43.11 8.49
N LEU A 567 -22.12 -43.94 7.54
CA LEU A 567 -23.37 -43.73 6.77
C LEU A 567 -24.60 -43.89 7.67
N ASN A 568 -25.65 -43.12 7.40
CA ASN A 568 -26.92 -43.23 8.11
C ASN A 568 -27.59 -44.60 7.86
N GLU A 569 -28.44 -45.05 8.79
CA GLU A 569 -29.09 -46.37 8.76
C GLU A 569 -29.95 -46.62 7.51
N VAL A 570 -30.40 -45.55 6.84
CA VAL A 570 -31.19 -45.64 5.59
C VAL A 570 -30.42 -46.40 4.50
N PHE A 571 -29.08 -46.35 4.50
CA PHE A 571 -28.23 -47.02 3.52
C PHE A 571 -27.79 -48.44 3.94
N ASN A 572 -28.47 -49.06 4.92
CA ASN A 572 -28.12 -50.40 5.39
C ASN A 572 -28.14 -51.47 4.28
N ASN A 573 -29.07 -51.36 3.33
CA ASN A 573 -29.19 -52.28 2.20
C ASN A 573 -28.01 -52.13 1.22
N ALA A 574 -27.71 -50.91 0.76
CA ALA A 574 -26.51 -50.61 -0.03
C ALA A 574 -25.23 -51.09 0.68
N ARG A 575 -25.10 -50.81 1.99
CA ARG A 575 -23.95 -51.25 2.79
C ARG A 575 -23.82 -52.78 2.81
N GLY A 576 -24.92 -53.50 3.01
CA GLY A 576 -24.94 -54.97 2.96
C GLY A 576 -24.50 -55.51 1.60
N ASN A 577 -25.02 -54.94 0.51
CA ASN A 577 -24.67 -55.35 -0.86
C ASN A 577 -23.19 -55.10 -1.19
N ILE A 578 -22.63 -53.96 -0.77
CA ILE A 578 -21.22 -53.61 -0.98
C ILE A 578 -20.30 -54.56 -0.20
N LEU A 579 -20.64 -54.91 1.05
CA LEU A 579 -19.85 -55.81 1.89
C LEU A 579 -19.82 -57.26 1.37
N MET A 580 -20.80 -57.65 0.55
CA MET A 580 -20.88 -58.97 -0.08
C MET A 580 -20.10 -59.07 -1.41
N MET A 581 -19.51 -57.97 -1.91
CA MET A 581 -18.71 -57.97 -3.14
C MET A 581 -17.34 -58.63 -2.94
N GLN A 582 -16.91 -59.44 -3.90
CA GLN A 582 -15.58 -60.08 -3.94
C GLN A 582 -14.90 -59.82 -5.30
N PRO A 583 -13.78 -59.06 -5.36
CA PRO A 583 -13.16 -58.32 -4.27
C PRO A 583 -13.96 -57.07 -3.86
N LEU A 584 -13.70 -56.55 -2.66
CA LEU A 584 -14.30 -55.29 -2.20
C LEU A 584 -13.96 -54.13 -3.15
N PRO A 585 -14.94 -53.27 -3.47
CA PRO A 585 -14.73 -52.13 -4.37
C PRO A 585 -13.89 -51.03 -3.69
N GLU A 586 -13.35 -50.12 -4.50
CA GLU A 586 -12.74 -48.90 -3.99
C GLU A 586 -13.80 -47.93 -3.44
N VAL A 587 -13.40 -47.04 -2.53
CA VAL A 587 -14.31 -46.10 -1.84
C VAL A 587 -15.08 -45.22 -2.84
N GLY A 588 -14.46 -44.78 -3.94
CA GLY A 588 -15.14 -44.00 -4.97
C GLY A 588 -16.26 -44.76 -5.67
N LYS A 589 -16.05 -46.05 -5.95
CA LYS A 589 -17.09 -46.92 -6.54
C LYS A 589 -18.20 -47.23 -5.53
N ALA A 590 -17.85 -47.44 -4.26
CA ALA A 590 -18.82 -47.61 -3.18
C ALA A 590 -19.69 -46.36 -3.01
N HIS A 591 -19.11 -45.15 -3.04
CA HIS A 591 -19.85 -43.89 -3.03
C HIS A 591 -20.86 -43.81 -4.19
N SER A 592 -20.46 -44.15 -5.42
CA SER A 592 -21.37 -44.16 -6.57
C SER A 592 -22.53 -45.15 -6.40
N LEU A 593 -22.30 -46.32 -5.80
CA LEU A 593 -23.35 -47.30 -5.53
C LEU A 593 -24.33 -46.84 -4.43
N VAL A 594 -23.84 -46.14 -3.41
CA VAL A 594 -24.69 -45.59 -2.33
C VAL A 594 -25.54 -44.42 -2.83
N VAL A 595 -25.02 -43.61 -3.77
CA VAL A 595 -25.79 -42.51 -4.39
C VAL A 595 -26.87 -43.03 -5.35
N GLN A 596 -26.77 -44.29 -5.80
CA GLN A 596 -27.72 -44.94 -6.71
C GLN A 596 -28.80 -45.78 -6.00
N ASP A 597 -28.65 -46.00 -4.69
CA ASP A 597 -29.64 -46.67 -3.81
C ASP A 597 -30.70 -45.65 -3.36
#